data_AF-A0A1S4KMX3-F1
#
_entry.id   AF-A0A1S4KMX3-F1
#
_cell.length_a   1.000
_cell.length_b   1.000
_cell.length_c   1.000
_cell.angle_alpha   90.00
_cell.angle_beta   90.00
_cell.angle_gamma   90.00
#
_symmetry.space_group_name_H-M   'P 1'
#
loop_
_entity.id
_entity.type
_entity.pdbx_description
1 polymer ?
#
loop_
_entity_poly.entity_id
_entity_poly.type
_entity_poly.pdbx_seq_one_letter_code
_entity_poly.pdbx_strand_id
1 'polypeptide(L)'
;GTTGQPKPGRLSHFNVVNNANLVGRFVGYHRQRESICLNAELVFGFGRTIGVLAVTIFGSTIVLPGPNFSPKTTLEAISRHRCTVAYGPSTVFFDVLRELEKGDYDVSSIRKAIMGGTLTNPAIVEKARTRMNARSLYIVYGGGETSPVITCTNPDEPTDRWIRTVGKPLDHVEVCIHRSLVTFSEG
;
A
#
# COMPACT_ATOMS: atom_id res chain seq x y z
N GLY A 1 -0.69 -13.18 -15.76
CA GLY A 1 -1.72 -13.93 -15.02
C GLY A 1 -1.31 -15.39 -14.92
N THR A 2 -1.64 -16.05 -13.81
CA THR A 2 -1.19 -17.38 -13.36
C THR A 2 -1.65 -18.58 -14.22
N THR A 3 -2.06 -18.36 -15.46
CA THR A 3 -2.55 -19.41 -16.39
C THR A 3 -1.80 -19.43 -17.73
N GLY A 4 -0.58 -18.89 -17.80
CA GLY A 4 0.26 -18.95 -19.02
C GLY A 4 1.02 -17.67 -19.33
N GLN A 5 1.18 -17.35 -20.62
CA GLN A 5 1.90 -16.18 -21.15
C GLN A 5 1.42 -14.86 -20.50
N PRO A 6 2.27 -13.84 -20.32
CA PRO A 6 1.89 -12.56 -19.76
C PRO A 6 0.76 -11.93 -20.59
N LYS A 7 -0.46 -11.90 -20.04
CA LYS A 7 -1.59 -11.17 -20.62
C LYS A 7 -1.54 -9.75 -20.07
N PRO A 8 -1.17 -8.73 -20.86
CA PRO A 8 -1.18 -7.36 -20.37
C PRO A 8 -2.63 -6.93 -20.11
N GLY A 9 -2.94 -6.60 -18.85
CA GLY A 9 -4.19 -5.93 -18.51
C GLY A 9 -4.21 -4.56 -19.18
N ARG A 10 -5.14 -4.35 -20.12
CA ARG A 10 -5.34 -3.04 -20.74
C ARG A 10 -6.18 -2.18 -19.80
N LEU A 11 -5.55 -1.17 -19.22
CA LEU A 11 -6.24 -0.22 -18.33
C LEU A 11 -6.49 1.08 -19.08
N SER A 12 -7.73 1.56 -19.05
CA SER A 12 -8.08 2.88 -19.58
C SER A 12 -7.71 4.00 -18.60
N HIS A 13 -7.71 5.25 -19.09
CA HIS A 13 -7.61 6.43 -18.22
C HIS A 13 -8.66 6.41 -17.11
N PHE A 14 -9.90 6.06 -17.45
CA PHE A 14 -11.00 5.95 -16.49
C PHE A 14 -10.67 4.96 -15.37
N ASN A 15 -10.09 3.79 -15.68
CA ASN A 15 -9.74 2.82 -14.66
C ASN A 15 -8.67 3.35 -13.70
N VAL A 16 -7.57 3.88 -14.24
CA VAL A 16 -6.40 4.28 -13.46
C VAL A 16 -6.66 5.52 -12.62
N VAL A 17 -7.31 6.54 -13.20
CA VAL A 17 -7.60 7.81 -12.50
C VAL A 17 -8.65 7.61 -11.40
N ASN A 18 -9.71 6.84 -11.66
CA ASN A 18 -10.73 6.59 -10.63
C ASN A 18 -10.17 5.77 -9.49
N ASN A 19 -9.40 4.71 -9.75
CA ASN A 19 -8.79 3.93 -8.68
C ASN A 19 -7.86 4.79 -7.81
N ALA A 20 -7.02 5.62 -8.43
CA ALA A 20 -6.15 6.55 -7.72
C ALA A 20 -6.94 7.55 -6.85
N ASN A 21 -8.01 8.15 -7.38
CA ASN A 21 -8.88 9.07 -6.63
C ASN A 21 -9.60 8.36 -5.47
N LEU A 22 -10.17 7.18 -5.69
CA LEU A 22 -10.88 6.41 -4.66
C LEU A 22 -9.94 5.98 -3.53
N VAL A 23 -8.78 5.41 -3.85
CA VAL A 23 -7.78 5.01 -2.86
C VAL A 23 -7.23 6.21 -2.11
N GLY A 24 -6.87 7.29 -2.80
CA GLY A 24 -6.37 8.51 -2.17
C GLY A 24 -7.40 9.15 -1.24
N ARG A 25 -8.70 9.09 -1.58
CA ARG A 25 -9.78 9.48 -0.66
C ARG A 25 -9.85 8.57 0.56
N PHE A 26 -9.82 7.26 0.34
CA PHE A 26 -9.90 6.26 1.41
C PHE A 26 -8.77 6.42 2.44
N VAL A 27 -7.52 6.63 1.99
CA VAL A 27 -6.36 6.84 2.88
C VAL A 27 -6.23 8.30 3.39
N GLY A 28 -7.19 9.14 3.03
CA GLY A 28 -7.36 10.49 3.59
C GLY A 28 -6.47 11.58 2.99
N TYR A 29 -5.91 11.39 1.78
CA TYR A 29 -5.10 12.43 1.10
C TYR A 29 -5.90 13.70 0.77
N HIS A 30 -7.21 13.59 0.63
CA HIS A 30 -8.10 14.74 0.44
C HIS A 30 -8.22 15.65 1.68
N ARG A 31 -7.86 15.17 2.88
CA ARG A 31 -8.04 15.90 4.14
C ARG A 31 -6.88 16.84 4.44
N GLN A 32 -5.67 16.46 4.04
CA GLN A 32 -4.45 17.23 4.24
C GLN A 32 -3.38 16.77 3.26
N ARG A 33 -2.46 17.67 2.91
CA ARG A 33 -1.28 17.31 2.12
C ARG A 33 -0.33 16.44 2.93
N GLU A 34 0.21 15.42 2.28
CA GLU A 34 1.11 14.44 2.85
C GLU A 34 2.49 14.52 2.17
N SER A 35 3.53 13.98 2.82
CA SER A 35 4.84 13.70 2.23
C SER A 35 5.09 12.20 2.29
N ILE A 36 5.09 11.52 1.14
CA ILE A 36 5.08 10.06 1.04
C ILE A 36 6.49 9.58 0.69
N CYS A 37 7.09 8.77 1.56
CA CYS A 37 8.30 8.03 1.24
C CYS A 37 7.92 6.77 0.44
N LEU A 38 8.01 6.86 -0.89
CA LEU A 38 7.50 5.87 -1.83
C LEU A 38 8.53 4.77 -2.11
N ASN A 39 8.41 3.62 -1.44
CA ASN A 39 9.22 2.43 -1.65
C ASN A 39 8.44 1.35 -2.40
N ALA A 40 8.07 1.65 -3.63
CA ALA A 40 7.43 0.70 -4.54
C ALA A 40 7.91 0.95 -5.97
N GLU A 41 8.10 -0.12 -6.73
CA GLU A 41 8.51 0.00 -8.13
C GLU A 41 7.40 0.62 -8.98
N LEU A 42 7.77 1.62 -9.77
CA LEU A 42 6.84 2.40 -10.59
C LEU A 42 6.31 1.65 -11.81
N VAL A 43 6.82 0.46 -12.09
CA VAL A 43 6.30 -0.41 -13.16
C VAL A 43 5.00 -1.11 -12.74
N PHE A 44 4.78 -1.30 -11.44
CA PHE A 44 3.57 -1.92 -10.90
C PHE A 44 2.50 -0.88 -10.58
N GLY A 45 1.23 -1.28 -10.66
CA GLY A 45 0.10 -0.39 -10.30
C GLY A 45 0.19 0.15 -8.88
N PHE A 46 0.78 -0.62 -7.95
CA PHE A 46 1.02 -0.19 -6.57
C PHE A 46 1.96 1.03 -6.51
N GLY A 47 3.06 1.06 -7.26
CA GLY A 47 3.90 2.26 -7.35
C GLY A 47 3.29 3.35 -8.23
N ARG A 48 2.89 2.99 -9.45
CA ARG A 48 2.41 3.93 -10.48
C ARG A 48 1.10 4.62 -10.13
N THR A 49 0.05 3.83 -9.86
CA THR A 49 -1.31 4.35 -9.78
C THR A 49 -1.59 4.93 -8.40
N ILE A 50 -1.34 4.17 -7.34
CA ILE A 50 -1.67 4.62 -5.98
C ILE A 50 -0.49 5.25 -5.24
N GLY A 51 0.76 4.97 -5.65
CA GLY A 51 1.95 5.63 -5.10
C GLY A 51 2.25 6.99 -5.74
N VAL A 52 2.13 7.11 -7.07
CA VAL A 52 2.41 8.36 -7.79
C VAL A 52 1.10 9.11 -8.11
N LEU A 53 0.22 8.52 -8.93
CA LEU A 53 -0.93 9.26 -9.45
C LEU A 53 -1.89 9.70 -8.34
N ALA A 54 -2.22 8.86 -7.36
CA ALA A 54 -3.09 9.24 -6.26
C ALA A 54 -2.50 10.41 -5.44
N VAL A 55 -1.20 10.35 -5.14
CA VAL A 55 -0.50 11.41 -4.39
C VAL A 55 -0.53 12.73 -5.17
N THR A 56 -0.28 12.67 -6.49
CA THR A 56 -0.32 13.84 -7.37
C THR A 56 -1.72 14.45 -7.47
N ILE A 57 -2.78 13.64 -7.59
CA ILE A 57 -4.17 14.11 -7.65
C ILE A 57 -4.53 15.00 -6.44
N PHE A 58 -4.02 14.67 -5.25
CA PHE A 58 -4.29 15.42 -4.02
C PHE A 58 -3.21 16.46 -3.68
N GLY A 59 -2.28 16.75 -4.60
CA GLY A 59 -1.26 17.79 -4.42
C GLY A 59 -0.31 17.52 -3.25
N SER A 60 -0.05 16.25 -2.96
CA SER A 60 0.89 15.80 -1.93
C SER A 60 2.29 15.55 -2.51
N THR A 61 3.30 15.41 -1.66
CA THR A 61 4.71 15.28 -2.07
C THR A 61 5.11 13.82 -2.16
N ILE A 62 5.79 13.44 -3.25
CA ILE A 62 6.39 12.12 -3.42
C ILE A 62 7.90 12.23 -3.17
N VAL A 63 8.42 11.44 -2.24
CA VAL A 63 9.84 11.30 -1.96
C VAL A 63 10.28 9.91 -2.44
N LEU A 64 11.16 9.88 -3.44
CA LEU A 64 11.80 8.67 -3.92
C LEU A 64 13.18 8.53 -3.24
N PRO A 65 13.39 7.54 -2.36
CA PRO A 65 14.64 7.42 -1.59
C PRO A 65 15.88 7.11 -2.41
N GLY A 66 15.69 6.60 -3.63
CA GLY A 66 16.76 6.23 -4.54
C GLY A 66 16.23 5.46 -5.76
N PRO A 67 17.12 5.09 -6.70
CA PRO A 67 16.75 4.33 -7.89
C PRO A 67 16.37 2.87 -7.58
N ASN A 68 16.89 2.34 -6.48
CA ASN A 68 16.60 1.00 -5.97
C ASN A 68 16.22 1.08 -4.49
N PHE A 69 15.48 0.08 -4.01
CA PHE A 69 15.15 -0.01 -2.60
C PHE A 69 16.41 -0.22 -1.74
N SER A 70 16.53 0.59 -0.69
CA SER A 70 17.49 0.38 0.40
C SER A 70 16.84 0.84 1.72
N PRO A 71 16.84 0.00 2.77
CA PRO A 71 16.28 0.37 4.08
C PRO A 71 16.92 1.62 4.67
N LYS A 72 18.25 1.75 4.53
CA LYS A 72 19.00 2.88 5.05
C LYS A 72 18.61 4.17 4.35
N THR A 73 18.64 4.21 3.02
CA THR A 73 18.28 5.43 2.28
C THR A 73 16.81 5.79 2.47
N THR A 74 15.94 4.80 2.68
CA THR A 74 14.53 5.00 3.07
C THR A 74 14.41 5.78 4.37
N LEU A 75 15.11 5.35 5.42
CA LEU A 75 15.06 6.00 6.73
C LEU A 75 15.74 7.37 6.73
N GLU A 76 16.85 7.52 5.99
CA GLU A 76 17.49 8.81 5.74
C GLU A 76 16.55 9.79 5.01
N ALA A 77 15.83 9.31 3.99
CA ALA A 77 14.86 10.12 3.25
C ALA A 77 13.66 10.51 4.13
N ILE A 78 13.15 9.58 4.96
CA ILE A 78 12.09 9.88 5.94
C ILE A 78 12.54 10.99 6.89
N SER A 79 13.73 10.85 7.48
CA SER A 79 14.27 11.81 8.44
C SER A 79 14.50 13.18 7.79
N ARG A 80 15.17 13.21 6.63
CA ARG A 80 15.55 14.43 5.92
C ARG A 80 14.34 15.21 5.38
N HIS A 81 13.38 14.50 4.79
CA HIS A 81 12.22 15.12 4.14
C HIS A 81 10.97 15.14 5.03
N ARG A 82 11.12 14.72 6.30
CA ARG A 82 10.04 14.64 7.29
C ARG A 82 8.80 13.96 6.72
N CYS A 83 9.01 12.80 6.09
CA CYS A 83 7.94 12.06 5.44
C CYS A 83 6.86 11.69 6.45
N THR A 84 5.61 11.88 6.08
CA THR A 84 4.45 11.65 6.95
C THR A 84 3.80 10.30 6.72
N VAL A 85 4.06 9.71 5.56
CA VAL A 85 3.56 8.39 5.14
C VAL A 85 4.73 7.50 4.73
N ALA A 86 4.84 6.33 5.36
CA ALA A 86 5.69 5.25 4.87
C ALA A 86 4.89 4.40 3.87
N TYR A 87 5.49 4.07 2.73
CA TYR A 87 4.78 3.37 1.67
C TYR A 87 5.64 2.24 1.10
N GLY A 88 5.08 1.04 0.97
CA GLY A 88 5.76 -0.07 0.32
C GLY A 88 5.11 -1.43 0.60
N PRO A 89 5.57 -2.50 -0.06
CA PRO A 89 5.14 -3.85 0.26
C PRO A 89 5.53 -4.27 1.68
N SER A 90 4.86 -5.27 2.25
CA SER A 90 5.13 -5.74 3.61
C SER A 90 6.57 -6.22 3.82
N THR A 91 7.23 -6.71 2.76
CA THR A 91 8.66 -7.08 2.76
C THR A 91 9.57 -5.87 2.94
N VAL A 92 9.25 -4.73 2.32
CA VAL A 92 9.99 -3.47 2.51
C VAL A 92 9.91 -3.01 3.96
N PHE A 93 8.73 -3.07 4.57
CA PHE A 93 8.58 -2.72 5.98
C PHE A 93 9.37 -3.63 6.91
N PHE A 94 9.47 -4.92 6.61
CA PHE A 94 10.31 -5.83 7.38
C PHE A 94 11.78 -5.37 7.41
N ASP A 95 12.35 -5.04 6.24
CA ASP A 95 13.74 -4.61 6.16
C ASP A 95 13.97 -3.20 6.75
N VAL A 96 13.04 -2.27 6.53
CA VAL A 96 13.08 -0.92 7.12
C VAL A 96 13.03 -0.99 8.65
N LEU A 97 12.15 -1.83 9.22
CA LEU A 97 12.06 -2.00 10.67
C LEU A 97 13.33 -2.60 11.26
N ARG A 98 13.97 -3.56 10.57
CA ARG A 98 15.25 -4.12 11.00
C ARG A 98 16.39 -3.12 10.94
N GLU A 99 16.39 -2.24 9.95
CA GLU A 99 17.41 -1.19 9.84
C GLU A 99 17.20 -0.10 10.89
N LEU A 100 15.94 0.24 11.20
CA LEU A 100 15.59 1.18 12.25
C LEU A 100 16.09 0.74 13.64
N GLU A 101 16.25 -0.56 13.89
CA GLU A 101 16.81 -1.10 15.14
C GLU A 101 18.32 -0.88 15.28
N LYS A 102 19.04 -0.57 14.18
CA LYS A 102 20.51 -0.47 14.18
C LYS A 102 21.04 0.96 14.24
N GLY A 103 20.20 1.95 14.00
CA GLY A 103 20.62 3.33 13.81
C GLY A 103 19.68 4.31 14.48
N ASP A 104 20.13 5.56 14.53
CA ASP A 104 19.34 6.68 15.03
C ASP A 104 18.74 7.44 13.85
N TYR A 105 17.47 7.16 13.57
CA TYR A 105 16.72 7.77 12.47
C TYR A 105 15.48 8.48 13.05
N ASP A 106 15.27 9.74 12.69
CA ASP A 106 14.07 10.49 13.11
C ASP A 106 12.87 10.10 12.25
N VAL A 107 12.09 9.14 12.73
CA VAL A 107 10.81 8.74 12.12
C VAL A 107 9.60 9.40 12.81
N SER A 108 9.80 10.39 13.68
CA SER A 108 8.72 11.02 14.47
C SER A 108 7.66 11.72 13.62
N SER A 109 8.01 12.09 12.39
CA SER A 109 7.10 12.71 11.42
C SER A 109 6.08 11.73 10.81
N ILE A 110 6.37 10.43 10.86
CA ILE A 110 5.49 9.39 10.33
C ILE A 110 4.23 9.29 11.21
N ARG A 111 3.09 9.23 10.53
CA ARG A 111 1.75 9.04 11.12
C ARG A 111 0.91 7.99 10.40
N LYS A 112 1.24 7.72 9.13
CA LYS A 112 0.54 6.78 8.27
C LYS A 112 1.47 5.77 7.64
N ALA A 113 0.95 4.59 7.36
CA ALA A 113 1.63 3.59 6.53
C ALA A 113 0.66 2.98 5.51
N ILE A 114 1.15 2.69 4.31
CA ILE A 114 0.38 1.97 3.28
C ILE A 114 1.17 0.73 2.87
N MET A 115 0.56 -0.43 3.10
CA MET A 115 1.08 -1.76 2.76
C MET A 115 0.21 -2.41 1.69
N GLY A 116 0.82 -3.14 0.76
CA GLY A 116 0.09 -3.84 -0.30
C GLY A 116 1.01 -4.63 -1.22
N GLY A 117 0.42 -5.32 -2.18
CA GLY A 117 1.16 -6.09 -3.19
C GLY A 117 1.73 -7.43 -2.72
N THR A 118 1.76 -7.70 -1.42
CA THR A 118 2.14 -8.99 -0.83
C THR A 118 1.25 -9.33 0.37
N LEU A 119 1.28 -10.60 0.81
CA LEU A 119 0.65 -10.98 2.07
C LEU A 119 1.24 -10.18 3.22
N THR A 120 0.36 -9.61 4.04
CA THR A 120 0.75 -8.73 5.15
C THR A 120 0.66 -9.49 6.46
N ASN A 121 1.80 -9.64 7.14
CA ASN A 121 1.86 -10.30 8.44
C ASN A 121 1.42 -9.30 9.54
N PRO A 122 0.44 -9.65 10.38
CA PRO A 122 0.03 -8.81 11.51
C PRO A 122 1.17 -8.33 12.40
N ALA A 123 2.21 -9.14 12.61
CA ALA A 123 3.36 -8.74 13.42
C ALA A 123 4.15 -7.56 12.82
N ILE A 124 4.21 -7.46 11.48
CA ILE A 124 4.86 -6.33 10.80
C ILE A 124 4.02 -5.06 10.97
N VAL A 125 2.69 -5.18 10.88
CA VAL A 125 1.75 -4.08 11.10
C VAL A 125 1.92 -3.51 12.51
N GLU A 126 1.92 -4.37 13.54
CA GLU A 126 2.07 -3.91 14.92
C GLU A 126 3.44 -3.27 15.19
N LYS A 127 4.50 -3.83 14.62
CA LYS A 127 5.83 -3.21 14.71
C LYS A 127 5.88 -1.85 14.02
N ALA A 128 5.26 -1.70 12.85
CA ALA A 128 5.19 -0.40 12.17
C ALA A 128 4.41 0.64 12.98
N ARG A 129 3.27 0.25 13.59
CA ARG A 129 2.48 1.14 14.47
C ARG A 129 3.29 1.63 15.67
N THR A 130 4.04 0.73 16.31
CA THR A 130 4.77 1.01 17.55
C THR A 130 6.14 1.67 17.32
N ARG A 131 6.94 1.14 16.39
CA ARG A 131 8.34 1.59 16.16
C ARG A 131 8.45 2.76 15.20
N MET A 132 7.53 2.91 14.26
CA MET A 132 7.51 4.02 13.29
C MET A 132 6.40 5.04 13.58
N ASN A 133 5.65 4.89 14.68
CA ASN A 133 4.49 5.74 15.00
C ASN A 133 3.43 5.80 13.88
N ALA A 134 3.34 4.75 13.04
CA ALA A 134 2.38 4.67 11.94
C ALA A 134 0.97 4.33 12.46
N ARG A 135 0.33 5.27 13.17
CA ARG A 135 -0.95 5.07 13.86
C ARG A 135 -2.08 4.66 12.91
N SER A 136 -2.13 5.25 11.73
CA SER A 136 -3.11 4.93 10.69
C SER A 136 -2.44 4.11 9.59
N LEU A 137 -2.60 2.79 9.65
CA LEU A 137 -2.01 1.87 8.67
C LEU A 137 -3.10 1.24 7.80
N TYR A 138 -2.86 1.26 6.49
CA TYR A 138 -3.78 0.77 5.48
C TYR A 138 -3.15 -0.42 4.75
N ILE A 139 -3.88 -1.53 4.66
CA ILE A 139 -3.54 -2.69 3.86
C ILE A 139 -4.45 -2.66 2.63
N VAL A 140 -3.86 -2.49 1.44
CA VAL A 140 -4.58 -2.49 0.17
C VAL A 140 -4.43 -3.84 -0.54
N TYR A 141 -5.50 -4.29 -1.17
CA TYR A 141 -5.52 -5.55 -1.91
C TYR A 141 -6.24 -5.40 -3.25
N GLY A 142 -5.72 -6.13 -4.25
CA GLY A 142 -6.29 -6.25 -5.58
C GLY A 142 -5.28 -6.83 -6.56
N GLY A 143 -5.59 -6.72 -7.85
CA GLY A 143 -4.78 -7.23 -8.95
C GLY A 143 -4.47 -6.17 -9.99
N GLY A 144 -3.51 -6.46 -10.88
CA GLY A 144 -3.13 -5.54 -11.97
C GLY A 144 -4.32 -5.20 -12.87
N GLU A 145 -5.21 -6.15 -13.09
CA GLU A 145 -6.46 -6.05 -13.86
C GLU A 145 -7.48 -5.10 -13.21
N THR A 146 -7.34 -4.81 -11.92
CA THR A 146 -8.27 -3.99 -11.12
C THR A 146 -7.76 -2.58 -10.80
N SER A 147 -6.60 -2.21 -11.36
CA SER A 147 -6.07 -0.85 -11.42
C SER A 147 -5.58 -0.11 -10.15
N PRO A 148 -4.97 -0.68 -9.10
CA PRO A 148 -4.73 -2.08 -8.77
C PRO A 148 -5.49 -2.54 -7.50
N VAL A 149 -6.29 -1.67 -6.89
CA VAL A 149 -6.88 -1.91 -5.57
C VAL A 149 -8.38 -2.11 -5.69
N ILE A 150 -8.92 -3.14 -5.03
CA ILE A 150 -10.36 -3.37 -4.90
C ILE A 150 -10.82 -3.32 -3.45
N THR A 151 -9.95 -3.58 -2.49
CA THR A 151 -10.27 -3.51 -1.05
C THR A 151 -9.19 -2.79 -0.27
N CYS A 152 -9.57 -2.17 0.85
CA CYS A 152 -8.66 -1.50 1.77
C CYS A 152 -9.12 -1.66 3.21
N THR A 153 -8.19 -1.87 4.14
CA THR A 153 -8.50 -1.91 5.59
C THR A 153 -8.73 -0.52 6.14
N ASN A 154 -9.67 -0.39 7.07
CA ASN A 154 -9.86 0.83 7.84
C ASN A 154 -9.20 0.68 9.23
N PRO A 155 -8.12 1.43 9.53
CA PRO A 155 -7.46 1.36 10.84
C PRO A 155 -8.30 1.92 11.99
N ASP A 156 -9.37 2.66 11.69
CA ASP A 156 -10.28 3.23 12.71
C ASP A 156 -11.36 2.23 13.17
N GLU A 157 -11.31 0.96 12.72
CA GLU A 157 -12.24 -0.06 13.21
C GLU A 157 -12.04 -0.34 14.71
N PRO A 158 -13.11 -0.56 15.50
CA PRO A 158 -13.03 -0.64 16.98
C PRO A 158 -12.16 -1.77 17.54
N THR A 159 -11.78 -2.74 16.71
CA THR A 159 -11.00 -3.91 17.10
C THR A 159 -9.84 -4.09 16.12
N ASP A 160 -8.69 -4.58 16.57
CA ASP A 160 -7.53 -4.88 15.71
C ASP A 160 -7.74 -6.08 14.76
N ARG A 161 -8.97 -6.58 14.61
CA ARG A 161 -9.32 -7.64 13.65
C ARG A 161 -8.98 -7.24 12.22
N TRP A 162 -9.06 -5.95 11.88
CA TRP A 162 -8.77 -5.44 10.53
C TRP A 162 -7.36 -5.83 10.05
N ILE A 163 -6.39 -5.95 10.95
CA ILE A 163 -4.99 -6.32 10.67
C ILE A 163 -4.88 -7.72 10.04
N ARG A 164 -5.89 -8.58 10.27
CA ARG A 164 -5.94 -9.96 9.76
C ARG A 164 -6.79 -10.10 8.50
N THR A 165 -7.18 -8.99 7.88
CA THR A 165 -8.07 -8.96 6.72
C THR A 165 -7.43 -8.19 5.57
N VAL A 166 -8.05 -8.26 4.39
CA VAL A 166 -7.76 -7.37 3.26
C VAL A 166 -8.71 -6.18 3.19
N GLY A 167 -9.50 -5.96 4.26
CA GLY A 167 -10.43 -4.87 4.38
C GLY A 167 -11.74 -5.06 3.63
N LYS A 168 -12.40 -3.94 3.33
CA LYS A 168 -13.71 -3.90 2.66
C LYS A 168 -13.54 -3.38 1.23
N PRO A 169 -14.48 -3.71 0.31
CA PRO A 169 -14.48 -3.13 -1.03
C PRO A 169 -14.40 -1.60 -1.00
N LEU A 170 -13.68 -1.02 -1.95
CA LEU A 170 -13.70 0.42 -2.19
C LEU A 170 -15.10 0.87 -2.64
N ASP A 171 -15.38 2.17 -2.55
CA ASP A 171 -16.60 2.73 -3.11
C ASP A 171 -16.71 2.39 -4.60
N HIS A 172 -17.93 2.07 -5.05
CA HIS A 172 -18.22 1.64 -6.42
C HIS A 172 -17.55 0.33 -6.87
N VAL A 173 -17.11 -0.51 -5.93
CA VAL A 173 -16.58 -1.85 -6.20
C VAL A 173 -17.48 -2.91 -5.57
N GLU A 174 -17.89 -3.89 -6.39
CA GLU A 174 -18.61 -5.09 -5.93
C GLU A 174 -17.64 -6.28 -5.88
N VAL A 175 -17.68 -7.02 -4.77
CA VAL A 175 -16.88 -8.23 -4.58
C VAL A 175 -17.81 -9.36 -4.17
N CYS A 176 -17.68 -10.50 -4.83
CA CYS A 176 -18.41 -11.71 -4.53
C CYS A 176 -17.47 -12.93 -4.52
N ILE A 177 -17.78 -13.89 -3.65
CA ILE A 177 -17.06 -15.15 -3.56
C ILE A 177 -17.92 -16.21 -4.25
N HIS A 178 -17.46 -16.72 -5.39
CA HIS A 178 -18.11 -17.80 -6.10
C HIS A 178 -17.52 -19.15 -5.67
N ARG A 179 -18.38 -20.15 -5.40
CA ARG A 179 -17.92 -21.54 -5.25
C ARG A 179 -17.48 -22.05 -6.61
N SER A 180 -16.23 -22.49 -6.74
CA SER A 180 -15.76 -23.22 -7.91
C SER A 180 -16.39 -24.61 -7.91
N LEU A 181 -17.22 -24.91 -8.92
CA LEU A 181 -17.68 -26.27 -9.22
C LEU A 181 -16.51 -27.05 -9.82
N VAL A 182 -15.64 -27.60 -8.96
CA VAL A 182 -14.73 -28.67 -9.39
C VAL A 182 -15.43 -29.98 -9.06
N THR A 183 -16.24 -30.46 -9.99
CA THR A 183 -16.66 -31.87 -10.01
C THR A 183 -15.44 -32.69 -10.40
N PHE A 184 -14.84 -33.38 -9.43
CA PHE A 184 -13.94 -34.48 -9.76
C PHE A 184 -14.82 -35.59 -10.37
N SER A 185 -14.67 -35.83 -11.67
CA SER A 185 -15.15 -37.08 -12.26
C SER A 185 -14.25 -38.19 -11.73
N GLU A 186 -14.75 -38.99 -10.80
CA GLU A 186 -14.14 -40.28 -10.48
C GLU A 186 -14.16 -41.13 -11.76
N GLY A 187 -12.98 -41.58 -12.18
CA GLY A 187 -12.79 -42.57 -13.24
C GLY A 187 -12.13 -43.80 -12.64
#